data_AF-W1YNY2-F1
#
_entry.id   AF-W1YNY2-F1
#
_cell.length_a   1.000
_cell.length_b   1.000
_cell.length_c   1.000
_cell.angle_alpha   90.00
_cell.angle_beta   90.00
_cell.angle_gamma   90.00
#
_symmetry.space_group_name_H-M   'P 1'
#
loop_
_entity.id
_entity.type
_entity.pdbx_description
1 polymer ?
#
loop_
_entity_poly.entity_id
_entity_poly.type
_entity_poly.pdbx_seq_one_letter_code
_entity_poly.pdbx_strand_id
1 'polypeptide(L)'
;IPDELKNAGLKEKGQLSGVIKSSVGFLIVRLDDIQPAKVKSLDEVRDDIAAKVKHEKALDAYYALQQKVSDAASNDTESLAGAEQAAGVKATQTGWFSKDNIG
;
A
#
# COMPACT_ATOMS: atom_id res chain seq x y z
N ILE A 1 15.29 -6.08 -13.17
CA ILE A 1 16.71 -5.99 -13.63
C ILE A 1 17.53 -5.51 -12.46
N PRO A 2 18.58 -6.26 -12.06
CA PRO A 2 19.53 -5.84 -11.02
C PRO A 2 20.13 -4.46 -11.30
N ASP A 3 20.38 -3.67 -10.27
CA ASP A 3 20.85 -2.28 -10.43
C ASP A 3 22.23 -2.21 -11.08
N GLU A 4 23.09 -3.22 -10.85
CA GLU A 4 24.39 -3.32 -11.52
C GLU A 4 24.28 -3.39 -13.05
N LEU A 5 23.21 -3.97 -13.61
CA LEU A 5 22.99 -4.05 -15.04
C LEU A 5 22.40 -2.75 -15.61
N LYS A 6 21.58 -2.03 -14.82
CA LYS A 6 21.07 -0.70 -15.22
C LYS A 6 22.21 0.30 -15.38
N ASN A 7 23.23 0.20 -14.51
CA ASN A 7 24.38 1.09 -14.50
C ASN A 7 25.43 0.77 -15.59
N ALA A 8 25.25 -0.31 -16.35
CA ALA A 8 26.18 -0.72 -17.41
C ALA A 8 26.23 0.26 -18.60
N GLY A 9 25.29 1.21 -18.69
CA GLY A 9 25.33 2.30 -19.66
C GLY A 9 25.16 1.88 -21.12
N LEU A 10 24.55 0.72 -21.37
CA LEU A 10 24.33 0.17 -22.70
C LEU A 10 23.24 0.95 -23.44
N LYS A 11 23.53 1.38 -24.67
CA LYS A 11 22.68 2.25 -25.50
C LYS A 11 22.49 1.73 -26.92
N GLU A 12 23.35 0.84 -27.40
CA GLU A 12 23.34 0.37 -28.78
C GLU A 12 23.18 -1.16 -28.85
N LYS A 13 22.39 -1.63 -29.81
CA LYS A 13 22.20 -3.06 -30.05
C LYS A 13 23.54 -3.72 -30.38
N GLY A 14 23.83 -4.83 -29.73
CA GLY A 14 25.09 -5.56 -29.82
C GLY A 14 26.21 -5.01 -28.93
N GLN A 15 26.02 -3.87 -28.25
CA GLN A 15 27.04 -3.29 -27.38
C GLN A 15 27.36 -4.21 -26.20
N LEU A 16 28.64 -4.44 -25.97
CA LEU A 16 29.15 -5.13 -24.78
C LEU A 16 29.41 -4.13 -23.66
N SER A 17 29.12 -4.53 -22.43
CA SER A 17 29.50 -3.77 -21.23
C SER A 17 31.00 -3.89 -20.97
N GLY A 18 31.52 -2.97 -20.15
CA GLY A 18 32.75 -3.25 -19.41
C GLY A 18 32.54 -4.39 -18.39
N VAL A 19 33.58 -4.69 -17.61
CA VAL A 19 33.48 -5.66 -16.51
C VAL A 19 32.63 -5.06 -15.38
N ILE A 20 31.50 -5.70 -15.09
CA ILE A 20 30.58 -5.30 -14.01
C ILE A 20 30.85 -6.18 -12.79
N LYS A 21 31.06 -5.55 -11.64
CA LYS A 21 31.14 -6.26 -10.36
C LYS A 21 29.73 -6.56 -9.85
N SER A 22 29.46 -7.82 -9.50
CA SER A 22 28.20 -8.28 -8.91
C SER A 22 28.49 -9.12 -7.66
N SER A 23 27.45 -9.47 -6.91
CA SER A 23 27.53 -10.35 -5.73
C SER A 23 28.06 -11.75 -6.09
N VAL A 24 27.90 -12.17 -7.34
CA VAL A 24 28.33 -13.47 -7.86
C VAL A 24 29.69 -13.44 -8.57
N GLY A 25 30.42 -12.32 -8.53
CA GLY A 25 31.72 -12.17 -9.19
C GLY A 25 31.70 -11.08 -10.27
N PHE A 26 32.21 -11.41 -11.45
CA PHE A 26 32.33 -10.46 -12.57
C PHE A 26 31.43 -10.86 -13.74
N LEU A 27 30.74 -9.88 -14.31
CA LEU A 27 29.82 -10.07 -15.43
C LEU A 27 30.27 -9.21 -16.63
N ILE A 28 30.12 -9.75 -17.83
CA ILE A 28 30.13 -9.01 -19.09
C ILE A 28 28.80 -9.32 -19.77
N VAL A 29 28.06 -8.29 -20.15
CA VAL A 29 26.72 -8.43 -20.73
C VAL A 29 26.65 -7.72 -22.09
N ARG A 30 25.80 -8.24 -22.98
CA ARG A 30 25.55 -7.66 -24.32
C ARG A 30 24.13 -7.14 -24.39
N LEU A 31 23.94 -5.96 -24.98
CA LEU A 31 22.59 -5.45 -25.29
C LEU A 31 22.04 -6.15 -26.52
N ASP A 32 21.23 -7.19 -26.33
CA ASP A 32 20.71 -7.95 -27.48
C ASP A 32 19.67 -7.17 -28.29
N ASP A 33 18.85 -6.34 -27.65
CA ASP A 33 17.87 -5.50 -28.33
C ASP A 33 17.37 -4.35 -27.42
N ILE A 34 16.81 -3.32 -28.04
CA ILE A 34 16.17 -2.20 -27.31
C ILE A 34 14.69 -2.19 -27.68
N GLN A 35 13.85 -2.50 -26.70
CA GLN A 35 12.41 -2.41 -26.86
C GLN A 35 11.94 -1.05 -26.33
N PRO A 36 11.36 -0.19 -27.18
CA PRO A 36 10.83 1.10 -26.74
C PRO A 36 9.80 0.90 -25.64
N ALA A 37 9.86 1.72 -24.59
CA ALA A 37 8.87 1.70 -23.54
C ALA A 37 7.48 2.02 -24.14
N LYS A 38 6.55 1.08 -24.04
CA LYS A 38 5.14 1.34 -24.35
C LYS A 38 4.52 2.05 -23.15
N VAL A 39 4.17 3.32 -23.33
CA VAL A 39 3.39 4.07 -22.34
C VAL A 39 1.94 3.70 -22.55
N LYS A 40 1.30 3.16 -21.50
CA LYS A 40 -0.16 2.98 -21.51
C LYS A 40 -0.82 4.36 -21.49
N SER A 41 -1.79 4.59 -22.36
CA SER A 41 -2.61 5.80 -22.34
C SER A 41 -3.42 5.87 -21.03
N LEU A 42 -3.86 7.08 -20.66
CA LEU A 42 -4.70 7.26 -19.49
C LEU A 42 -5.99 6.43 -19.61
N ASP A 43 -6.58 6.36 -20.81
CA ASP A 43 -7.81 5.61 -21.05
C ASP A 43 -7.63 4.10 -20.76
N GLU A 44 -6.48 3.53 -21.09
CA GLU A 44 -6.16 2.12 -20.84
C GLU A 44 -5.98 1.78 -19.35
N VAL A 45 -5.70 2.77 -18.49
CA VAL A 45 -5.44 2.55 -17.05
C VAL A 45 -6.40 3.31 -16.14
N ARG A 46 -7.40 4.00 -16.71
CA ARG A 46 -8.29 4.89 -15.97
C ARG A 46 -9.03 4.15 -14.86
N ASP A 47 -9.55 2.97 -15.17
CA ASP A 47 -10.33 2.18 -14.22
C ASP A 47 -9.47 1.62 -13.09
N ASP A 48 -8.25 1.15 -13.41
CA ASP A 48 -7.28 0.70 -12.42
C ASP A 48 -6.89 1.84 -11.46
N ILE A 49 -6.62 3.03 -12.00
CA ILE A 49 -6.31 4.22 -11.20
C ILE A 49 -7.51 4.62 -10.35
N ALA A 50 -8.72 4.65 -10.92
CA ALA A 50 -9.93 4.99 -10.18
C ALA A 50 -10.20 4.01 -9.04
N ALA A 51 -10.02 2.72 -9.27
CA ALA A 51 -10.13 1.69 -8.24
C ALA A 51 -9.12 1.90 -7.12
N LYS A 52 -7.85 2.15 -7.48
CA LYS A 52 -6.78 2.43 -6.50
C LYS A 52 -7.08 3.67 -5.65
N VAL A 53 -7.41 4.79 -6.29
CA VAL A 53 -7.73 6.04 -5.59
C VAL A 53 -8.95 5.88 -4.68
N LYS A 54 -9.98 5.15 -5.13
CA LYS A 54 -11.17 4.87 -4.31
C LYS A 54 -10.80 4.02 -3.08
N HIS A 55 -9.94 3.02 -3.25
CA HIS A 55 -9.48 2.18 -2.15
C HIS A 55 -8.66 2.98 -1.13
N GLU A 56 -7.69 3.77 -1.59
CA GLU A 56 -6.86 4.63 -0.73
C GLU A 56 -7.73 5.61 0.07
N LYS A 57 -8.66 6.30 -0.59
CA LYS A 57 -9.59 7.21 0.10
C LYS A 57 -10.50 6.50 1.10
N ALA A 58 -10.92 5.27 0.81
CA ALA A 58 -11.74 4.50 1.73
C ALA A 58 -10.94 4.11 2.99
N LEU A 59 -9.66 3.73 2.84
CA LEU A 59 -8.77 3.45 3.97
C LEU A 59 -8.54 4.70 4.82
N ASP A 60 -8.24 5.84 4.20
CA ASP A 60 -8.04 7.10 4.92
C ASP A 60 -9.29 7.48 5.73
N ALA A 61 -10.47 7.40 5.11
CA ALA A 61 -11.74 7.68 5.77
C ALA A 61 -12.02 6.71 6.93
N TYR A 62 -11.70 5.43 6.76
CA TYR A 62 -11.85 4.42 7.79
C TYR A 62 -10.96 4.72 9.01
N TYR A 63 -9.67 4.99 8.79
CA TYR A 63 -8.74 5.28 9.89
C TYR A 63 -9.08 6.59 10.61
N ALA A 64 -9.49 7.62 9.86
CA ALA A 64 -9.95 8.87 10.46
C ALA A 64 -11.19 8.67 11.34
N LEU A 65 -12.16 7.86 10.87
CA LEU A 65 -13.33 7.52 11.66
C LEU A 65 -12.96 6.71 12.90
N GLN A 66 -12.11 5.68 12.75
CA GLN A 66 -11.64 4.85 13.86
C GLN A 66 -10.99 5.71 14.96
N GLN A 67 -10.10 6.63 14.58
CA GLN A 67 -9.47 7.54 15.52
C GLN A 67 -10.49 8.43 16.23
N LYS A 68 -11.42 9.04 15.48
CA LYS A 68 -12.46 9.90 16.06
C LYS A 68 -13.34 9.15 17.08
N VAL A 69 -13.72 7.92 16.75
CA VAL A 69 -14.51 7.06 17.65
C VAL A 69 -13.72 6.70 18.90
N SER A 70 -12.43 6.34 18.75
CA SER A 70 -11.54 6.03 19.87
C SER A 70 -11.34 7.23 20.81
N ASP A 71 -11.11 8.42 20.24
CA ASP A 71 -10.93 9.66 21.00
C ASP A 71 -12.23 10.00 21.76
N ALA A 72 -13.39 9.87 21.10
CA ALA A 72 -14.68 10.12 21.73
C ALA A 72 -14.99 9.11 22.86
N ALA A 73 -14.66 7.83 22.68
CA ALA A 73 -14.83 6.81 23.71
C ALA A 73 -13.88 6.99 24.90
N SER A 74 -12.68 7.51 24.67
CA SER A 74 -11.67 7.66 25.73
C SER A 74 -11.87 8.94 26.57
N ASN A 75 -12.54 9.95 26.00
CA ASN A 75 -12.77 11.24 26.67
C ASN A 75 -14.04 11.27 27.53
N ASP A 76 -14.97 10.32 27.35
CA ASP A 76 -16.16 10.18 28.18
C ASP A 76 -16.01 8.90 29.03
N THR A 77 -15.77 9.07 30.33
CA THR A 77 -15.57 7.95 31.27
C THR A 77 -16.87 7.36 31.80
N GLU A 78 -18.01 7.99 31.54
CA GLU A 78 -19.32 7.60 32.07
C GLU A 78 -20.20 6.94 31.00
N SER A 79 -20.01 7.29 29.73
CA SER A 79 -20.87 6.83 28.64
C SER A 79 -20.13 6.64 27.31
N LEU A 80 -20.71 5.83 26.42
CA LEU A 80 -20.24 5.71 25.03
C LEU A 80 -20.95 6.67 24.06
N ALA A 81 -21.76 7.62 24.55
CA ALA A 81 -22.62 8.44 23.71
C ALA A 81 -21.84 9.24 22.65
N GLY A 82 -20.65 9.75 23.01
CA GLY A 82 -19.77 10.45 22.07
C GLY A 82 -19.25 9.53 20.96
N ALA A 83 -18.89 8.29 21.29
CA ALA A 83 -18.44 7.29 20.33
C ALA A 83 -19.57 6.83 19.41
N GLU A 84 -20.79 6.65 19.94
CA GLU A 84 -21.99 6.33 19.16
C GLU A 84 -22.28 7.42 18.11
N GLN A 85 -22.22 8.69 18.52
CA GLN A 85 -22.43 9.82 17.62
C GLN A 85 -21.32 9.92 16.57
N ALA A 86 -20.07 9.67 16.95
CA ALA A 86 -18.94 9.69 16.04
C ALA A 86 -19.03 8.58 14.98
N ALA A 87 -19.46 7.38 15.37
CA ALA A 87 -19.58 6.22 14.50
C ALA A 87 -20.92 6.16 13.73
N GLY A 88 -21.94 6.90 14.17
CA GLY A 88 -23.29 6.83 13.63
C GLY A 88 -24.01 5.51 13.94
N VAL A 89 -23.57 4.78 14.96
CA VAL A 89 -24.13 3.48 15.35
C VAL A 89 -24.32 3.42 16.86
N LYS A 90 -25.25 2.56 17.31
CA LYS A 90 -25.52 2.36 18.75
C LYS A 90 -24.61 1.30 19.35
N ALA A 91 -24.12 1.55 20.56
CA ALA A 91 -23.39 0.57 21.34
C ALA A 91 -24.33 -0.57 21.74
N THR A 92 -23.79 -1.79 21.73
CA THR A 92 -24.54 -2.97 22.18
C THR A 92 -23.99 -3.43 23.50
N GLN A 93 -24.87 -3.61 24.49
CA GLN A 93 -24.52 -4.18 25.77
C GLN A 93 -24.61 -5.71 25.67
N THR A 94 -23.52 -6.40 26.01
CA THR A 94 -23.53 -7.85 26.17
C THR A 94 -24.10 -8.24 27.52
N GLY A 95 -24.51 -9.50 27.67
CA GLY A 95 -24.91 -10.05 28.97
C GLY A 95 -23.75 -10.09 29.97
N TRP A 96 -24.08 -10.41 31.23
CA TRP A 96 -23.08 -10.55 32.28
C TRP A 96 -22.09 -11.67 31.96
N PHE A 97 -20.79 -11.38 32.09
CA PHE A 97 -19.72 -12.37 32.05
C PHE A 97 -18.98 -12.36 33.39
N SER A 98 -18.48 -13.52 33.80
CA SER A 98 -17.63 -13.66 35.00
C SER A 98 -16.30 -14.31 34.62
N LYS A 99 -15.28 -14.11 35.46
CA LYS A 99 -13.95 -14.73 35.25
C LYS A 99 -14.03 -16.25 35.08
N ASP A 100 -14.97 -16.89 35.76
CA ASP A 100 -15.18 -18.35 35.74
C ASP A 100 -16.17 -18.80 34.65
N ASN A 101 -16.74 -17.85 33.90
CA ASN A 101 -17.74 -18.09 32.88
C ASN A 101 -17.47 -17.17 31.68
N ILE A 102 -16.36 -17.46 31.00
CA ILE A 102 -16.09 -17.01 29.63
C ILE A 102 -16.66 -18.11 28.73
N GLY A 103 -17.83 -17.85 28.15
CA GLY A 103 -18.44 -18.73 27.13
C GLY A 103 -17.67 -18.72 25.82
#